data_AF-A0A0G1KKK3-F1
#
_entry.id   AF-A0A0G1KKK3-F1
#
_cell.length_a   1.000
_cell.length_b   1.000
_cell.length_c   1.000
_cell.angle_alpha   90.00
_cell.angle_beta   90.00
_cell.angle_gamma   90.00
#
_symmetry.space_group_name_H-M   'P 1'
#
loop_
_entity.id
_entity.type
_entity.pdbx_description
1 polymer ?
#
loop_
_entity_poly.entity_id
_entity_poly.type
_entity_poly.pdbx_seq_one_letter_code
_entity_poly.pdbx_strand_id
1 'polypeptide(L)'
;VDYFRIFNAKESKVPVVVIPGFGGSWDELAILTGTEGNNWKIPDYVKVYDGLKQSTIDAGYEEGKDLFVFAYDWRKPLDQLADDLKSFLEEKNLDEKKSNFIGHSMGGLVARAYAQKYGLEKVNKIITAGSPHEGTLEAYNIWEGASVWGDVWWEKVLLETQAQLHRKPGETKIDAIRRIAPSVKDLLPTTDYIAKNGELQPWDSLKQKNQYLKNLNGASAVVNEILLPLWSSDEQTRAVVNAEKPSTYEKLFGLWEDGKPAYADPYEFQPGDGTVIKNSAKGPFTTEIPGNGSHANLVAHDQNIRKIFESLGLATDDIVGGSTTSEQNALVAVLQSPGTITVCNADESSCNLSGGVSLADGKLYFLPGYDGSKVVVKVIANETGKYKLHLGNITSNGQWETVTGDLKNIGQTDKFTVEGGSVNVVGDDLTSARYLLEAKKKLNEYSPKWDTKGNIELLADQTAAMNRRILSATTLRVSLRDEYKKAKRTTNYEYFENAIDMWNAIDQVMETILASSPLPNSLNGAGVNKQLSEPKQKLSYFGSALAALALDRSSESKEVSNSKMWVKLDKQIQADILMGYALQIK
;
A
#
# COMPACT_ATOMS: atom_id res chain seq x y z
N VAL A 1 -37.72 59.67 20.70
CA VAL A 1 -37.32 58.35 21.23
C VAL A 1 -36.50 57.71 20.14
N ASP A 2 -35.17 57.74 20.28
CA ASP A 2 -34.28 57.07 19.33
C ASP A 2 -34.32 55.57 19.58
N TYR A 3 -34.66 54.80 18.55
CA TYR A 3 -34.68 53.35 18.59
C TYR A 3 -33.26 52.83 18.29
N PHE A 4 -32.57 52.33 19.32
CA PHE A 4 -31.38 51.51 19.11
C PHE A 4 -31.80 50.17 18.48
N ARG A 5 -31.40 49.93 17.22
CA ARG A 5 -31.39 48.59 16.65
C ARG A 5 -30.17 47.85 17.19
N ILE A 6 -30.38 46.96 18.14
CA ILE A 6 -29.39 45.96 18.52
C ILE A 6 -29.35 44.95 17.37
N PHE A 7 -28.33 45.01 16.52
CA PHE A 7 -27.97 43.85 15.72
C PHE A 7 -27.42 42.82 16.69
N ASN A 8 -28.13 41.71 16.89
CA ASN A 8 -27.49 40.50 17.41
C ASN A 8 -26.45 40.10 16.36
N ALA A 9 -25.21 40.56 16.54
CA ALA A 9 -24.08 39.93 15.87
C ALA A 9 -24.10 38.48 16.35
N LYS A 10 -24.53 37.56 15.48
CA LYS A 10 -24.36 36.12 15.68
C LYS A 10 -22.87 35.96 15.99
N GLU A 11 -22.52 35.55 17.22
CA GLU A 11 -21.11 35.30 17.56
C GLU A 11 -20.52 34.41 16.47
N SER A 12 -19.41 34.85 15.87
CA SER A 12 -18.72 34.07 14.86
C SER A 12 -18.28 32.76 15.51
N LYS A 13 -18.82 31.63 15.04
CA LYS A 13 -18.40 30.30 15.49
C LYS A 13 -16.89 30.16 15.33
N VAL A 14 -16.24 29.49 16.28
CA VAL A 14 -14.85 29.06 16.13
C VAL A 14 -14.84 27.96 15.06
N PRO A 15 -14.12 28.14 13.94
CA PRO A 15 -14.08 27.14 12.87
C PRO A 15 -13.55 25.80 13.36
N VAL A 16 -14.05 24.71 12.78
CA VAL A 16 -13.61 23.34 13.02
C VAL A 16 -12.89 22.83 11.78
N VAL A 17 -11.67 22.35 11.95
CA VAL A 17 -10.91 21.67 10.90
C VAL A 17 -10.75 20.19 11.27
N VAL A 18 -11.36 19.32 10.48
CA VAL A 18 -11.20 17.87 10.57
C VAL A 18 -9.98 17.46 9.75
N ILE A 19 -9.08 16.70 10.36
CA ILE A 19 -7.81 16.27 9.75
C ILE A 19 -7.78 14.73 9.77
N PRO A 20 -7.93 14.06 8.61
CA PRO A 20 -7.98 12.61 8.53
C PRO A 20 -6.63 11.96 8.87
N GLY A 21 -6.65 10.67 9.15
CA GLY A 21 -5.47 9.85 9.39
C GLY A 21 -4.71 9.42 8.12
N PHE A 22 -3.66 8.62 8.34
CA PHE A 22 -2.83 8.03 7.30
C PHE A 22 -3.70 7.32 6.25
N GLY A 23 -3.48 7.58 4.96
CA GLY A 23 -4.25 6.95 3.87
C GLY A 23 -5.74 7.33 3.78
N GLY A 24 -6.23 8.23 4.63
CA GLY A 24 -7.63 8.71 4.61
C GLY A 24 -7.93 9.72 3.51
N SER A 25 -6.90 10.30 2.88
CA SER A 25 -7.03 11.24 1.76
C SER A 25 -6.41 10.67 0.49
N TRP A 26 -7.06 10.90 -0.65
CA TRP A 26 -6.63 10.40 -1.96
C TRP A 26 -6.69 11.51 -3.01
N ASP A 27 -5.65 11.59 -3.83
CA ASP A 27 -5.67 12.24 -5.14
C ASP A 27 -5.45 11.12 -6.18
N GLU A 28 -6.53 10.72 -6.86
CA GLU A 28 -6.55 9.56 -7.76
C GLU A 28 -5.47 9.65 -8.84
N LEU A 29 -5.28 10.84 -9.42
CA LEU A 29 -4.28 11.05 -10.46
C LEU A 29 -2.88 10.96 -9.86
N ALA A 30 -2.63 11.64 -8.76
CA ALA A 30 -1.33 11.63 -8.09
C ALA A 30 -0.90 10.24 -7.63
N ILE A 31 -1.86 9.43 -7.18
CA ILE A 31 -1.65 8.03 -6.81
C ILE A 31 -1.27 7.18 -8.03
N LEU A 32 -1.93 7.39 -9.18
CA LEU A 32 -1.67 6.63 -10.40
C LEU A 32 -0.39 7.06 -11.13
N THR A 33 0.00 8.33 -11.02
CA THR A 33 1.16 8.91 -11.74
C THR A 33 2.40 9.07 -10.87
N GLY A 34 2.26 8.98 -9.54
CA GLY A 34 3.36 9.13 -8.60
C GLY A 34 3.80 10.57 -8.39
N THR A 35 2.93 11.53 -8.73
CA THR A 35 3.16 12.97 -8.52
C THR A 35 2.67 13.41 -7.14
N GLU A 36 3.00 14.63 -6.71
CA GLU A 36 2.57 15.19 -5.42
C GLU A 36 1.04 15.39 -5.33
N GLY A 37 0.38 15.70 -6.45
CA GLY A 37 -1.07 15.95 -6.49
C GLY A 37 -1.45 17.29 -5.85
N ASN A 38 -2.67 17.75 -6.14
CA ASN A 38 -3.22 18.98 -5.57
C ASN A 38 -4.75 18.90 -5.33
N ASN A 39 -5.34 17.73 -5.51
CA ASN A 39 -6.78 17.50 -5.39
C ASN A 39 -7.07 16.38 -4.38
N TRP A 40 -6.41 16.46 -3.22
CA TRP A 40 -6.59 15.51 -2.12
C TRP A 40 -7.98 15.67 -1.51
N LYS A 41 -8.71 14.56 -1.40
CA LYS A 41 -10.05 14.49 -0.80
C LYS A 41 -10.21 13.20 0.00
N ILE A 42 -11.13 13.18 0.96
CA ILE A 42 -11.58 11.92 1.56
C ILE A 42 -12.49 11.22 0.54
N PRO A 43 -12.16 10.00 0.07
CA PRO A 43 -13.00 9.30 -0.88
C PRO A 43 -14.35 8.90 -0.29
N ASP A 44 -15.38 8.77 -1.13
CA ASP A 44 -16.74 8.44 -0.68
C ASP A 44 -16.83 7.09 0.05
N TYR A 45 -15.93 6.14 -0.23
CA TYR A 45 -15.88 4.85 0.45
C TYR A 45 -15.20 4.90 1.83
N VAL A 46 -14.56 6.02 2.20
CA VAL A 46 -13.97 6.23 3.53
C VAL A 46 -15.01 6.87 4.44
N LYS A 47 -15.82 6.03 5.08
CA LYS A 47 -17.00 6.43 5.86
C LYS A 47 -16.76 6.78 7.33
N VAL A 48 -15.54 6.59 7.81
CA VAL A 48 -15.19 6.74 9.24
C VAL A 48 -15.40 8.18 9.76
N TYR A 49 -15.37 9.18 8.89
CA TYR A 49 -15.53 10.59 9.26
C TYR A 49 -16.96 11.13 9.07
N ASP A 50 -17.85 10.37 8.42
CA ASP A 50 -19.18 10.87 8.01
C ASP A 50 -20.01 11.31 9.23
N GLY A 51 -20.01 10.50 10.31
CA GLY A 51 -20.73 10.83 11.55
C GLY A 51 -20.20 12.09 12.23
N LEU A 52 -18.88 12.26 12.30
CA LEU A 52 -18.25 13.45 12.87
C LEU A 52 -18.61 14.71 12.05
N LYS A 53 -18.51 14.62 10.72
CA LYS A 53 -18.87 15.73 9.81
C LYS A 53 -20.35 16.09 9.94
N GLN A 54 -21.22 15.09 9.87
CA GLN A 54 -22.67 15.30 9.95
C GLN A 54 -23.09 15.87 11.31
N SER A 55 -22.58 15.33 12.42
CA SER A 55 -22.82 15.89 13.76
C SER A 55 -22.38 17.35 13.86
N THR A 56 -21.28 17.73 13.18
CA THR A 56 -20.80 19.12 13.19
C THR A 56 -21.77 20.04 12.43
N ILE A 57 -22.29 19.56 11.29
CA ILE A 57 -23.33 20.25 10.52
C ILE A 57 -24.61 20.39 11.35
N ASP A 58 -25.01 19.35 12.08
CA ASP A 58 -26.21 19.34 12.93
C ASP A 58 -26.06 20.27 14.14
N ALA A 59 -24.84 20.48 14.64
CA ALA A 59 -24.49 21.58 15.57
C ALA A 59 -24.52 22.98 14.91
N GLY A 60 -25.00 23.07 13.67
CA GLY A 60 -25.28 24.27 12.88
C GLY A 60 -24.08 24.83 12.12
N TYR A 61 -22.99 24.06 11.96
CA TYR A 61 -21.86 24.46 11.13
C TYR A 61 -22.18 24.25 9.63
N GLU A 62 -21.49 24.97 8.77
CA GLU A 62 -21.61 24.94 7.32
C GLU A 62 -20.24 24.61 6.69
N GLU A 63 -20.19 23.57 5.86
CA GLU A 63 -18.97 23.19 5.13
C GLU A 63 -18.47 24.35 4.25
N GLY A 64 -17.16 24.60 4.29
CA GLY A 64 -16.50 25.68 3.54
C GLY A 64 -16.64 27.07 4.16
N LYS A 65 -17.33 27.20 5.31
CA LYS A 65 -17.50 28.47 6.03
C LYS A 65 -16.95 28.43 7.43
N ASP A 66 -17.37 27.46 8.23
CA ASP A 66 -16.89 27.23 9.59
C ASP A 66 -16.62 25.76 9.90
N LEU A 67 -16.98 24.83 9.00
CA LEU A 67 -16.48 23.45 8.98
C LEU A 67 -15.57 23.25 7.76
N PHE A 68 -14.36 22.75 8.00
CA PHE A 68 -13.37 22.49 6.97
C PHE A 68 -12.78 21.08 7.13
N VAL A 69 -12.38 20.49 6.01
CA VAL A 69 -11.62 19.24 5.99
C VAL A 69 -10.28 19.54 5.34
N PHE A 70 -9.19 19.32 6.08
CA PHE A 70 -7.85 19.37 5.52
C PHE A 70 -7.48 17.97 5.04
N ALA A 71 -7.86 17.63 3.80
CA ALA A 71 -7.37 16.43 3.13
C ALA A 71 -6.00 16.72 2.53
N TYR A 72 -5.04 15.81 2.72
CA TYR A 72 -3.62 16.08 2.48
C TYR A 72 -2.85 14.88 1.94
N ASP A 73 -1.66 15.14 1.39
CA ASP A 73 -0.73 14.11 0.95
C ASP A 73 -0.01 13.46 2.14
N TRP A 74 -0.66 12.48 2.78
CA TRP A 74 -0.14 11.77 3.95
C TRP A 74 1.21 11.08 3.73
N ARG A 75 1.73 11.03 2.51
CA ARG A 75 3.06 10.49 2.20
C ARG A 75 4.19 11.41 2.66
N LYS A 76 3.93 12.72 2.72
CA LYS A 76 4.94 13.73 3.05
C LYS A 76 5.34 13.69 4.54
N PRO A 77 6.59 14.00 4.90
CA PRO A 77 7.03 14.09 6.30
C PRO A 77 6.14 15.04 7.11
N LEU A 78 5.96 14.77 8.41
CA LEU A 78 5.11 15.57 9.29
C LEU A 78 5.51 17.06 9.30
N ASP A 79 6.80 17.36 9.16
CA ASP A 79 7.30 18.74 9.08
C ASP A 79 6.74 19.51 7.88
N GLN A 80 6.65 18.85 6.72
CA GLN A 80 6.07 19.44 5.51
C GLN A 80 4.54 19.49 5.60
N LEU A 81 3.92 18.50 6.24
CA LEU A 81 2.47 18.50 6.45
C LEU A 81 2.01 19.63 7.38
N ALA A 82 2.85 20.06 8.31
CA ALA A 82 2.61 21.28 9.08
C ALA A 82 2.59 22.53 8.17
N ASP A 83 3.44 22.58 7.14
CA ASP A 83 3.49 23.68 6.16
C ASP A 83 2.29 23.65 5.22
N ASP A 84 1.87 22.45 4.81
CA ASP A 84 0.64 22.24 4.03
C ASP A 84 -0.60 22.68 4.84
N LEU A 85 -0.67 22.35 6.13
CA LEU A 85 -1.77 22.82 7.00
C LEU A 85 -1.76 24.34 7.16
N LYS A 86 -0.59 24.97 7.32
CA LYS A 86 -0.48 26.43 7.35
C LYS A 86 -1.03 27.05 6.06
N SER A 87 -0.59 26.53 4.91
CA SER A 87 -1.03 27.00 3.59
C SER A 87 -2.53 26.84 3.39
N PHE A 88 -3.10 25.73 3.87
CA PHE A 88 -4.55 25.49 3.86
C PHE A 88 -5.31 26.51 4.70
N LEU A 89 -4.85 26.83 5.91
CA LEU A 89 -5.49 27.83 6.75
C LEU A 89 -5.48 29.22 6.11
N GLU A 90 -4.37 29.60 5.46
CA GLU A 90 -4.25 30.84 4.69
C GLU A 90 -5.23 30.85 3.49
N GLU A 91 -5.29 29.75 2.72
CA GLU A 91 -6.21 29.62 1.58
C GLU A 91 -7.69 29.76 1.99
N LYS A 92 -8.04 29.27 3.19
CA LYS A 92 -9.41 29.34 3.73
C LYS A 92 -9.68 30.61 4.53
N ASN A 93 -8.75 31.57 4.59
CA ASN A 93 -8.84 32.80 5.40
C ASN A 93 -9.10 32.50 6.89
N LEU A 94 -8.48 31.43 7.40
CA LEU A 94 -8.51 31.01 8.79
C LEU A 94 -7.26 31.47 9.56
N ASP A 95 -6.26 32.01 8.87
CA ASP A 95 -5.03 32.56 9.42
C ASP A 95 -5.24 33.88 10.19
N GLU A 96 -6.42 34.49 10.12
CA GLU A 96 -6.81 35.63 10.97
C GLU A 96 -7.63 35.23 12.20
N LYS A 97 -8.05 33.96 12.31
CA LYS A 97 -8.92 33.45 13.37
C LYS A 97 -8.25 32.29 14.12
N LYS A 98 -8.77 31.97 15.30
CA LYS A 98 -8.44 30.70 15.97
C LYS A 98 -9.37 29.61 15.46
N SER A 99 -8.83 28.42 15.23
CA SER A 99 -9.59 27.24 14.81
C SER A 99 -9.47 26.09 15.82
N ASN A 100 -10.51 25.28 15.92
CA ASN A 100 -10.48 23.98 16.59
C ASN A 100 -10.00 22.92 15.60
N PHE A 101 -9.04 22.10 15.98
CA PHE A 101 -8.57 20.98 15.18
C PHE A 101 -9.05 19.66 15.77
N ILE A 102 -9.60 18.79 14.92
CA ILE A 102 -9.94 17.41 15.27
C ILE A 102 -9.13 16.51 14.34
N GLY A 103 -8.01 16.00 14.85
CA GLY A 103 -7.10 15.17 14.08
C GLY A 103 -7.23 13.70 14.47
N HIS A 104 -7.51 12.84 13.50
CA HIS A 104 -7.55 11.39 13.69
C HIS A 104 -6.19 10.77 13.38
N SER A 105 -5.70 9.85 14.21
CA SER A 105 -4.48 9.08 13.94
C SER A 105 -3.31 10.02 13.59
N MET A 106 -2.65 9.82 12.45
CA MET A 106 -1.61 10.73 11.92
C MET A 106 -2.07 12.19 11.80
N GLY A 107 -3.34 12.47 11.51
CA GLY A 107 -3.87 13.82 11.36
C GLY A 107 -3.76 14.68 12.64
N GLY A 108 -3.86 14.05 13.81
CA GLY A 108 -3.60 14.73 15.08
C GLY A 108 -2.12 15.06 15.31
N LEU A 109 -1.20 14.25 14.76
CA LEU A 109 0.22 14.60 14.73
C LEU A 109 0.50 15.78 13.79
N VAL A 110 -0.21 15.89 12.66
CA VAL A 110 -0.11 17.04 11.75
C VAL A 110 -0.57 18.33 12.46
N ALA A 111 -1.73 18.30 13.13
CA ALA A 111 -2.23 19.43 13.91
C ALA A 111 -1.25 19.87 15.01
N ARG A 112 -0.70 18.88 15.73
CA ARG A 112 0.31 19.09 16.77
C ARG A 112 1.61 19.68 16.20
N ALA A 113 2.11 19.12 15.10
CA ALA A 113 3.32 19.59 14.43
C ALA A 113 3.17 21.05 13.98
N TYR A 114 2.03 21.41 13.38
CA TYR A 114 1.70 22.80 13.04
C TYR A 114 1.78 23.72 14.27
N ALA A 115 1.08 23.38 15.36
CA ALA A 115 1.04 24.23 16.55
C ALA A 115 2.42 24.40 17.21
N GLN A 116 3.25 23.36 17.22
CA GLN A 116 4.61 23.44 17.77
C GLN A 116 5.60 24.15 16.83
N LYS A 117 5.38 24.11 15.51
CA LYS A 117 6.23 24.78 14.51
C LYS A 117 5.90 26.26 14.35
N TYR A 118 4.62 26.62 14.36
CA TYR A 118 4.12 27.96 14.04
C TYR A 118 3.54 28.72 15.24
N GLY A 119 3.38 28.06 16.39
CA GLY A 119 2.81 28.65 17.60
C GLY A 119 1.29 28.51 17.67
N LEU A 120 0.72 29.03 18.75
CA LEU A 120 -0.67 28.79 19.14
C LEU A 120 -1.64 29.89 18.71
N GLU A 121 -1.15 30.97 18.07
CA GLU A 121 -1.94 32.18 17.82
C GLU A 121 -3.22 31.89 17.02
N LYS A 122 -3.18 30.89 16.14
CA LYS A 122 -4.27 30.48 15.25
C LYS A 122 -4.98 29.20 15.71
N VAL A 123 -4.66 28.72 16.91
CA VAL A 123 -5.19 27.46 17.45
C VAL A 123 -6.01 27.76 18.69
N ASN A 124 -7.26 27.27 18.70
CA ASN A 124 -8.13 27.33 19.88
C ASN A 124 -7.95 26.07 20.75
N LYS A 125 -8.24 24.90 20.16
CA LYS A 125 -8.07 23.58 20.78
C LYS A 125 -7.63 22.57 19.74
N ILE A 126 -6.92 21.53 20.17
CA ILE A 126 -6.56 20.37 19.36
C ILE A 126 -7.11 19.13 20.07
N ILE A 127 -8.02 18.42 19.43
CA ILE A 127 -8.44 17.09 19.85
C ILE A 127 -7.73 16.09 18.95
N THR A 128 -6.95 15.19 19.54
CA THR A 128 -6.25 14.11 18.82
C THR A 128 -6.91 12.78 19.12
N ALA A 129 -7.45 12.10 18.12
CA ALA A 129 -8.16 10.83 18.30
C ALA A 129 -7.27 9.67 17.87
N GLY A 130 -6.77 8.90 18.84
CA GLY A 130 -5.89 7.75 18.58
C GLY A 130 -4.53 8.14 17.97
N SER A 131 -4.09 9.38 18.11
CA SER A 131 -2.85 9.84 17.48
C SER A 131 -1.63 9.21 18.15
N PRO A 132 -0.70 8.57 17.41
CA PRO A 132 0.46 7.90 17.99
C PRO A 132 1.53 8.93 18.42
N HIS A 133 1.31 9.64 19.53
CA HIS A 133 2.24 10.65 20.04
C HIS A 133 3.60 10.08 20.45
N GLU A 134 3.70 8.77 20.74
CA GLU A 134 4.97 8.08 20.92
C GLU A 134 5.27 7.06 19.81
N GLY A 135 4.51 7.08 18.72
CA GLY A 135 4.61 6.18 17.56
C GLY A 135 3.77 4.91 17.69
N THR A 136 3.73 4.10 16.63
CA THR A 136 2.98 2.83 16.57
C THR A 136 3.86 1.72 16.02
N LEU A 137 3.68 0.49 16.50
CA LEU A 137 4.39 -0.66 15.98
C LEU A 137 4.00 -0.99 14.53
N GLU A 138 2.81 -0.56 14.07
CA GLU A 138 2.41 -0.74 12.67
C GLU A 138 3.41 -0.12 11.68
N ALA A 139 3.96 1.05 12.03
CA ALA A 139 4.92 1.76 11.20
C ALA A 139 6.24 0.99 11.03
N TYR A 140 6.63 0.18 12.03
CA TYR A 140 7.85 -0.65 11.96
C TYR A 140 7.79 -1.62 10.78
N ASN A 141 6.63 -2.24 10.59
CA ASN A 141 6.46 -3.31 9.60
C ASN A 141 6.40 -2.77 8.20
N ILE A 142 5.84 -1.56 8.07
CA ILE A 142 5.86 -0.84 6.81
C ILE A 142 7.29 -0.39 6.49
N TRP A 143 7.98 0.23 7.45
CA TRP A 143 9.29 0.86 7.26
C TRP A 143 10.47 -0.11 7.13
N GLU A 144 10.39 -1.28 7.76
CA GLU A 144 11.45 -2.30 7.71
C GLU A 144 11.05 -3.60 7.02
N GLY A 145 9.76 -3.90 6.96
CA GLY A 145 9.24 -5.15 6.41
C GLY A 145 8.56 -5.02 5.05
N ALA A 146 8.28 -3.80 4.58
CA ALA A 146 7.47 -3.54 3.39
C ALA A 146 6.08 -4.23 3.43
N SER A 147 5.50 -4.32 4.63
CA SER A 147 4.28 -5.07 4.93
C SER A 147 3.32 -4.23 5.76
N VAL A 148 2.02 -4.28 5.47
CA VAL A 148 0.99 -3.47 6.15
C VAL A 148 0.08 -4.40 6.96
N TRP A 149 0.12 -4.31 8.28
CA TRP A 149 -0.60 -5.23 9.18
C TRP A 149 -1.87 -4.66 9.83
N GLY A 150 -2.25 -3.43 9.46
CA GLY A 150 -3.49 -2.81 9.92
C GLY A 150 -4.75 -3.49 9.37
N ASP A 151 -5.92 -3.14 9.89
CA ASP A 151 -7.19 -3.75 9.51
C ASP A 151 -7.93 -2.99 8.40
N VAL A 152 -7.33 -1.92 7.87
CA VAL A 152 -7.96 -0.99 6.94
C VAL A 152 -7.50 -1.28 5.51
N TRP A 153 -8.39 -1.83 4.68
CA TRP A 153 -8.03 -2.24 3.31
C TRP A 153 -7.53 -1.08 2.44
N TRP A 154 -8.12 0.13 2.54
CA TRP A 154 -7.77 1.22 1.63
C TRP A 154 -6.35 1.74 1.87
N GLU A 155 -5.86 1.75 3.11
CA GLU A 155 -4.48 2.14 3.43
C GLU A 155 -3.48 1.15 2.82
N LYS A 156 -3.78 -0.15 2.94
CA LYS A 156 -2.98 -1.23 2.34
C LYS A 156 -2.95 -1.11 0.82
N VAL A 157 -4.13 -1.02 0.20
CA VAL A 157 -4.27 -0.87 -1.25
C VAL A 157 -3.48 0.32 -1.73
N LEU A 158 -3.58 1.44 -1.03
CA LEU A 158 -2.93 2.68 -1.42
C LEU A 158 -1.41 2.58 -1.37
N LEU A 159 -0.84 2.01 -0.31
CA LEU A 159 0.61 1.86 -0.19
C LEU A 159 1.15 0.81 -1.18
N GLU A 160 0.49 -0.34 -1.27
CA GLU A 160 0.89 -1.43 -2.17
C GLU A 160 0.81 -1.02 -3.63
N THR A 161 -0.26 -0.33 -4.01
CA THR A 161 -0.45 0.17 -5.37
C THR A 161 0.66 1.16 -5.73
N GLN A 162 0.96 2.12 -4.86
CA GLN A 162 2.03 3.07 -5.14
C GLN A 162 3.41 2.41 -5.17
N ALA A 163 3.69 1.49 -4.25
CA ALA A 163 4.94 0.74 -4.23
C ALA A 163 5.11 -0.16 -5.46
N GLN A 164 4.02 -0.60 -6.07
CA GLN A 164 4.03 -1.36 -7.33
C GLN A 164 4.22 -0.45 -8.54
N LEU A 165 3.40 0.60 -8.68
CA LEU A 165 3.39 1.45 -9.87
C LEU A 165 4.62 2.34 -10.00
N HIS A 166 5.17 2.80 -8.87
CA HIS A 166 6.20 3.85 -8.84
C HIS A 166 7.56 3.35 -8.42
N ARG A 167 7.77 2.04 -8.35
CA ARG A 167 9.07 1.45 -8.12
C ARG A 167 9.99 1.81 -9.29
N LYS A 168 11.14 2.38 -8.99
CA LYS A 168 12.16 2.62 -10.00
C LYS A 168 12.78 1.28 -10.39
N PRO A 169 13.16 1.08 -11.65
CA PRO A 169 13.79 -0.17 -12.02
C PRO A 169 15.04 -0.47 -11.17
N GLY A 170 15.15 -1.70 -10.64
CA GLY A 170 16.20 -2.12 -9.70
C GLY A 170 16.06 -1.63 -8.26
N GLU A 171 15.04 -0.84 -7.93
CA GLU A 171 14.70 -0.44 -6.56
C GLU A 171 13.99 -1.59 -5.83
N THR A 172 14.27 -1.79 -4.54
CA THR A 172 13.55 -2.78 -3.74
C THR A 172 12.16 -2.25 -3.35
N LYS A 173 11.24 -3.13 -2.93
CA LYS A 173 9.93 -2.69 -2.41
C LYS A 173 10.08 -1.72 -1.23
N ILE A 174 10.99 -2.04 -0.31
CA ILE A 174 11.19 -1.24 0.89
C ILE A 174 11.80 0.13 0.56
N ASP A 175 12.75 0.20 -0.37
CA ASP A 175 13.29 1.48 -0.85
C ASP A 175 12.22 2.34 -1.52
N ALA A 176 11.35 1.71 -2.34
CA ALA A 176 10.23 2.40 -2.98
C ALA A 176 9.26 2.97 -1.93
N ILE A 177 8.84 2.18 -0.93
CA ILE A 177 7.98 2.64 0.16
C ILE A 177 8.62 3.81 0.92
N ARG A 178 9.88 3.68 1.33
CA ARG A 178 10.62 4.72 2.08
C ARG A 178 10.73 6.02 1.31
N ARG A 179 10.87 5.94 -0.02
CA ARG A 179 10.92 7.11 -0.90
C ARG A 179 9.54 7.73 -1.14
N ILE A 180 8.52 6.90 -1.37
CA ILE A 180 7.17 7.34 -1.72
C ILE A 180 6.47 7.93 -0.51
N ALA A 181 6.57 7.28 0.65
CA ALA A 181 5.89 7.66 1.88
C ALA A 181 6.89 7.78 3.05
N PRO A 182 7.82 8.76 3.02
CA PRO A 182 8.75 9.01 4.12
C PRO A 182 8.05 9.28 5.46
N SER A 183 6.80 9.73 5.45
CA SER A 183 5.96 9.94 6.63
C SER A 183 5.81 8.72 7.53
N VAL A 184 5.91 7.50 6.98
CA VAL A 184 5.86 6.27 7.76
C VAL A 184 6.96 6.26 8.83
N LYS A 185 8.14 6.83 8.51
CA LYS A 185 9.24 6.97 9.49
C LYS A 185 8.85 7.84 10.68
N ASP A 186 8.03 8.87 10.43
CA ASP A 186 7.54 9.80 11.44
C ASP A 186 6.43 9.19 12.32
N LEU A 187 6.04 7.94 12.05
CA LEU A 187 5.12 7.15 12.88
C LEU A 187 5.83 6.03 13.68
N LEU A 188 7.15 5.82 13.48
CA LEU A 188 7.88 4.81 14.24
C LEU A 188 7.91 5.14 15.74
N PRO A 189 7.94 4.12 16.63
CA PRO A 189 7.97 4.34 18.07
C PRO A 189 9.18 5.16 18.54
N THR A 190 8.99 5.89 19.64
CA THR A 190 9.99 6.77 20.28
C THR A 190 10.44 6.25 21.66
N THR A 191 9.98 5.06 22.03
CA THR A 191 10.32 4.27 23.21
C THR A 191 10.99 2.96 22.79
N ASP A 192 11.47 2.16 23.74
CA ASP A 192 12.03 0.84 23.44
C ASP A 192 10.88 -0.10 23.02
N TYR A 193 10.99 -0.70 21.83
CA TYR A 193 9.90 -1.52 21.24
C TYR A 193 10.38 -2.79 20.54
N ILE A 194 11.69 -3.02 20.47
CA ILE A 194 12.28 -4.21 19.85
C ILE A 194 12.95 -5.03 20.94
N ALA A 195 12.55 -6.29 21.11
CA ALA A 195 13.19 -7.24 22.00
C ALA A 195 14.06 -8.23 21.21
N LYS A 196 15.26 -8.53 21.70
CA LYS A 196 16.16 -9.55 21.13
C LYS A 196 16.56 -10.50 22.24
N ASN A 197 16.32 -11.80 22.04
CA ASN A 197 16.55 -12.84 23.06
C ASN A 197 15.85 -12.54 24.40
N GLY A 198 14.67 -11.93 24.36
CA GLY A 198 13.90 -11.55 25.56
C GLY A 198 14.34 -10.25 26.24
N GLU A 199 15.32 -9.53 25.69
CA GLU A 199 15.78 -8.24 26.23
C GLU A 199 15.37 -7.08 25.31
N LEU A 200 14.68 -6.09 25.87
CA LEU A 200 14.37 -4.84 25.18
C LEU A 200 15.64 -4.10 24.80
N GLN A 201 15.71 -3.69 23.54
CA GLN A 201 16.83 -2.94 23.01
C GLN A 201 16.57 -1.44 23.21
N PRO A 202 17.57 -0.68 23.72
CA PRO A 202 17.43 0.76 23.85
C PRO A 202 17.11 1.41 22.50
N TRP A 203 16.12 2.29 22.46
CA TRP A 203 15.71 3.00 21.25
C TRP A 203 16.89 3.69 20.55
N ASP A 204 17.82 4.27 21.32
CA ASP A 204 19.01 4.94 20.78
C ASP A 204 19.94 4.01 20.00
N SER A 205 19.91 2.71 20.29
CA SER A 205 20.71 1.69 19.61
C SER A 205 20.16 1.28 18.24
N LEU A 206 18.90 1.61 17.95
CA LEU A 206 18.25 1.31 16.69
C LEU A 206 18.80 2.18 15.55
N LYS A 207 18.81 1.64 14.34
CA LYS A 207 19.23 2.34 13.12
C LYS A 207 18.10 3.20 12.58
N GLN A 208 16.88 2.65 12.52
CA GLN A 208 15.69 3.34 12.04
C GLN A 208 14.96 3.99 13.21
N LYS A 209 15.06 5.31 13.27
CA LYS A 209 14.57 6.11 14.40
C LYS A 209 13.73 7.29 13.95
N ASN A 210 12.67 7.56 14.71
CA ASN A 210 11.82 8.73 14.56
C ASN A 210 12.33 9.89 15.41
N GLN A 211 13.39 10.55 14.93
CA GLN A 211 13.96 11.69 15.64
C GLN A 211 12.99 12.89 15.68
N TYR A 212 12.16 13.05 14.65
CA TYR A 212 11.22 14.16 14.54
C TYR A 212 10.16 14.10 15.65
N LEU A 213 9.49 12.96 15.82
CA LEU A 213 8.50 12.79 16.88
C LEU A 213 9.12 12.82 18.27
N LYS A 214 10.35 12.29 18.44
CA LYS A 214 11.11 12.40 19.69
C LYS A 214 11.33 13.87 20.08
N ASN A 215 11.69 14.71 19.11
CA ASN A 215 11.87 16.16 19.31
C ASN A 215 10.54 16.85 19.62
N LEU A 216 9.46 16.50 18.91
CA LEU A 216 8.11 17.01 19.22
C LEU A 216 7.70 16.68 20.66
N ASN A 217 8.00 15.48 21.15
CA ASN A 217 7.74 15.07 22.54
C ASN A 217 8.54 15.89 23.54
N GLY A 218 9.81 16.18 23.24
CA GLY A 218 10.64 17.09 24.04
C GLY A 218 10.11 18.52 24.15
N ALA A 219 9.33 18.99 23.16
CA ALA A 219 8.72 20.32 23.13
C ALA A 219 7.20 20.33 23.42
N SER A 220 6.65 19.25 23.97
CA SER A 220 5.21 19.05 24.17
C SER A 220 4.56 20.07 25.12
N ALA A 221 5.32 20.65 26.04
CA ALA A 221 4.83 21.67 26.97
C ALA A 221 4.17 22.86 26.27
N VAL A 222 4.59 23.19 25.04
CA VAL A 222 4.02 24.28 24.24
C VAL A 222 2.54 24.07 23.93
N VAL A 223 2.07 22.83 23.78
CA VAL A 223 0.69 22.53 23.39
C VAL A 223 -0.14 21.85 24.49
N ASN A 224 0.47 21.55 25.64
CA ASN A 224 -0.16 20.74 26.70
C ASN A 224 -1.49 21.32 27.24
N GLU A 225 -1.66 22.64 27.23
CA GLU A 225 -2.90 23.28 27.71
C GLU A 225 -4.05 23.23 26.70
N ILE A 226 -3.76 23.06 25.41
CA ILE A 226 -4.75 23.14 24.33
C ILE A 226 -4.97 21.83 23.59
N LEU A 227 -4.09 20.84 23.78
CA LEU A 227 -4.15 19.53 23.14
C LEU A 227 -4.74 18.50 24.11
N LEU A 228 -5.82 17.86 23.69
CA LEU A 228 -6.52 16.82 24.44
C LEU A 228 -6.51 15.51 23.64
N PRO A 229 -5.70 14.52 24.02
CA PRO A 229 -5.74 13.20 23.40
C PRO A 229 -6.98 12.42 23.84
N LEU A 230 -7.76 12.01 22.85
CA LEU A 230 -8.78 10.99 22.91
C LEU A 230 -8.15 9.63 22.61
N TRP A 231 -8.19 8.71 23.58
CA TRP A 231 -7.55 7.39 23.50
C TRP A 231 -8.51 6.27 23.93
N SER A 232 -8.28 5.03 23.48
CA SER A 232 -9.01 3.84 23.93
C SER A 232 -8.06 2.81 24.56
N SER A 233 -8.62 1.90 25.34
CA SER A 233 -7.91 0.73 25.90
C SER A 233 -8.69 -0.57 25.73
N ASP A 234 -9.67 -0.58 24.83
CA ASP A 234 -10.62 -1.67 24.67
C ASP A 234 -10.05 -2.82 23.82
N GLU A 235 -8.93 -2.58 23.11
CA GLU A 235 -8.31 -3.56 22.22
C GLU A 235 -6.90 -3.93 22.67
N GLN A 236 -6.49 -5.17 22.41
CA GLN A 236 -5.09 -5.58 22.55
C GLN A 236 -4.29 -5.07 21.37
N THR A 237 -3.28 -4.26 21.65
CA THR A 237 -2.50 -3.54 20.63
C THR A 237 -1.04 -3.93 20.70
N ARG A 238 -0.43 -4.21 19.55
CA ARG A 238 0.98 -4.61 19.47
C ARG A 238 1.88 -3.51 20.03
N ALA A 239 2.72 -3.85 21.01
CA ALA A 239 3.56 -2.90 21.74
C ALA A 239 5.06 -3.17 21.56
N VAL A 240 5.46 -4.44 21.58
CA VAL A 240 6.85 -4.86 21.44
C VAL A 240 6.94 -5.94 20.36
N VAL A 241 7.98 -5.89 19.53
CA VAL A 241 8.33 -6.95 18.59
C VAL A 241 9.51 -7.77 19.10
N ASN A 242 9.30 -9.06 19.27
CA ASN A 242 10.32 -10.09 19.47
C ASN A 242 11.02 -10.36 18.15
N ALA A 243 12.26 -9.89 18.03
CA ALA A 243 13.01 -9.91 16.81
C ALA A 243 14.10 -11.00 16.78
N GLU A 244 14.17 -11.70 15.66
CA GLU A 244 15.24 -12.61 15.26
C GLU A 244 16.18 -11.96 14.23
N LYS A 245 17.30 -12.65 13.95
CA LYS A 245 18.26 -12.19 12.96
C LYS A 245 17.67 -12.35 11.55
N PRO A 246 17.64 -11.29 10.73
CA PRO A 246 17.20 -11.43 9.35
C PRO A 246 18.13 -12.35 8.56
N SER A 247 17.55 -13.05 7.58
CA SER A 247 18.27 -13.88 6.62
C SER A 247 19.23 -13.05 5.77
N THR A 248 20.19 -13.72 5.12
CA THR A 248 21.09 -13.09 4.15
C THR A 248 20.34 -12.36 3.05
N TYR A 249 19.22 -12.92 2.58
CA TYR A 249 18.38 -12.26 1.57
C TYR A 249 17.77 -10.98 2.11
N GLU A 250 17.08 -11.02 3.24
CA GLU A 250 16.44 -9.84 3.84
C GLU A 250 17.45 -8.69 4.05
N LYS A 251 18.66 -9.02 4.54
CA LYS A 251 19.75 -8.04 4.68
C LYS A 251 20.20 -7.43 3.36
N LEU A 252 20.33 -8.25 2.31
CA LEU A 252 20.73 -7.79 0.98
C LEU A 252 19.78 -6.74 0.43
N PHE A 253 18.50 -6.84 0.79
CA PHE A 253 17.43 -5.94 0.34
C PHE A 253 17.05 -4.85 1.33
N GLY A 254 17.84 -4.68 2.40
CA GLY A 254 17.59 -3.62 3.40
C GLY A 254 16.34 -3.84 4.26
N LEU A 255 15.83 -5.08 4.33
CA LEU A 255 14.73 -5.44 5.21
C LEU A 255 15.23 -5.72 6.63
N TRP A 256 14.42 -5.35 7.62
CA TRP A 256 14.63 -5.68 9.03
C TRP A 256 16.03 -5.30 9.54
N GLU A 257 16.44 -4.06 9.28
CA GLU A 257 17.74 -3.52 9.65
C GLU A 257 17.98 -3.54 11.17
N ASP A 258 16.90 -3.43 11.94
CA ASP A 258 16.88 -3.48 13.40
C ASP A 258 16.38 -4.82 13.97
N GLY A 259 15.67 -5.65 13.20
CA GLY A 259 15.42 -7.06 13.53
C GLY A 259 14.14 -7.64 12.93
N LYS A 260 14.16 -8.89 12.48
CA LYS A 260 12.99 -9.49 11.84
C LYS A 260 12.01 -10.00 12.89
N PRO A 261 10.69 -9.77 12.81
CA PRO A 261 9.71 -10.42 13.68
C PRO A 261 9.84 -11.95 13.65
N ALA A 262 9.86 -12.59 14.83
CA ALA A 262 9.90 -14.04 14.96
C ALA A 262 8.64 -14.75 14.38
N TYR A 263 8.76 -16.03 14.02
CA TYR A 263 7.73 -16.71 13.22
C TYR A 263 6.44 -17.10 13.97
N ALA A 264 6.50 -17.43 15.28
CA ALA A 264 5.39 -18.06 15.99
C ALA A 264 4.51 -17.08 16.77
N ASP A 265 5.14 -16.21 17.57
CA ASP A 265 4.46 -15.17 18.33
C ASP A 265 5.39 -13.96 18.52
N PRO A 266 5.51 -13.13 17.48
CA PRO A 266 6.47 -12.03 17.48
C PRO A 266 6.05 -10.84 18.34
N TYR A 267 4.86 -10.78 18.93
CA TYR A 267 4.40 -9.54 19.57
C TYR A 267 4.01 -9.71 21.03
N GLU A 268 4.40 -8.72 21.82
CA GLU A 268 3.78 -8.47 23.11
C GLU A 268 2.73 -7.38 22.95
N PHE A 269 1.59 -7.56 23.60
CA PHE A 269 0.44 -6.67 23.48
C PHE A 269 0.24 -5.84 24.74
N GLN A 270 -0.29 -4.63 24.57
CA GLN A 270 -0.74 -3.75 25.63
C GLN A 270 -2.14 -3.20 25.30
N PRO A 271 -2.90 -2.72 26.30
CA PRO A 271 -4.18 -2.06 26.04
C PRO A 271 -4.02 -0.83 25.13
N GLY A 272 -4.92 -0.70 24.16
CA GLY A 272 -4.96 0.40 23.20
C GLY A 272 -6.23 0.37 22.37
N ASP A 273 -6.14 0.87 21.13
CA ASP A 273 -7.26 0.94 20.18
C ASP A 273 -7.13 -0.07 19.01
N GLY A 274 -6.19 -1.00 19.10
CA GLY A 274 -5.88 -2.01 18.08
C GLY A 274 -4.78 -1.57 17.10
N THR A 275 -4.46 -0.27 17.05
CA THR A 275 -3.38 0.30 16.21
C THR A 275 -2.35 1.06 17.06
N VAL A 276 -2.79 1.81 18.05
CA VAL A 276 -1.97 2.65 18.93
C VAL A 276 -2.21 2.24 20.38
N ILE A 277 -1.12 1.88 21.08
CA ILE A 277 -1.20 1.58 22.51
C ILE A 277 -1.63 2.84 23.27
N LYS A 278 -2.38 2.66 24.36
CA LYS A 278 -2.92 3.75 25.19
C LYS A 278 -1.87 4.80 25.56
N ASN A 279 -0.67 4.36 25.99
CA ASN A 279 0.38 5.27 26.42
C ASN A 279 0.90 6.14 25.28
N SER A 280 1.03 5.57 24.07
CA SER A 280 1.40 6.33 22.87
C SER A 280 0.29 7.28 22.44
N ALA A 281 -0.98 6.88 22.54
CA ALA A 281 -2.12 7.74 22.22
C ALA A 281 -2.24 8.93 23.18
N LYS A 282 -1.99 8.72 24.48
CA LYS A 282 -1.90 9.78 25.49
C LYS A 282 -0.70 10.69 25.28
N GLY A 283 0.46 10.09 24.98
CA GLY A 283 1.73 10.80 24.93
C GLY A 283 2.04 11.54 26.24
N PRO A 284 2.80 12.66 26.18
CA PRO A 284 3.23 13.42 27.35
C PRO A 284 2.16 14.37 27.91
N PHE A 285 0.90 14.23 27.50
CA PHE A 285 -0.16 15.21 27.79
C PHE A 285 -0.94 14.89 29.06
N THR A 286 -1.42 15.94 29.71
CA THR A 286 -2.04 15.86 31.06
C THR A 286 -3.56 15.86 31.04
N THR A 287 -4.19 16.60 30.12
CA THR A 287 -5.65 16.64 29.98
C THR A 287 -6.07 15.68 28.89
N GLU A 288 -6.82 14.63 29.24
CA GLU A 288 -7.14 13.53 28.34
C GLU A 288 -8.64 13.28 28.23
N ILE A 289 -9.05 12.64 27.14
CA ILE A 289 -10.43 12.23 26.91
C ILE A 289 -10.44 10.69 26.81
N PRO A 290 -10.96 9.96 27.81
CA PRO A 290 -11.12 8.52 27.70
C PRO A 290 -12.19 8.18 26.66
N GLY A 291 -11.79 7.61 25.54
CA GLY A 291 -12.64 7.07 24.48
C GLY A 291 -12.91 5.58 24.65
N ASN A 292 -13.59 4.98 23.68
CA ASN A 292 -13.89 3.55 23.62
C ASN A 292 -13.86 2.99 22.18
N GLY A 293 -13.70 1.67 22.09
CA GLY A 293 -13.65 0.92 20.83
C GLY A 293 -12.30 0.96 20.11
N SER A 294 -12.30 0.45 18.88
CA SER A 294 -11.14 0.41 17.99
C SER A 294 -10.69 1.79 17.48
N HIS A 295 -9.54 1.84 16.82
CA HIS A 295 -8.92 3.04 16.27
C HIS A 295 -9.90 3.87 15.43
N ALA A 296 -10.63 3.23 14.53
CA ALA A 296 -11.65 3.89 13.70
C ALA A 296 -12.86 4.39 14.52
N ASN A 297 -13.24 3.69 15.59
CA ASN A 297 -14.36 4.08 16.45
C ASN A 297 -14.09 5.36 17.25
N LEU A 298 -12.83 5.78 17.42
CA LEU A 298 -12.49 7.02 18.10
C LEU A 298 -13.07 8.27 17.39
N VAL A 299 -13.33 8.20 16.09
CA VAL A 299 -13.98 9.28 15.34
C VAL A 299 -15.31 8.89 14.68
N ALA A 300 -15.62 7.60 14.60
CA ALA A 300 -16.89 7.13 14.05
C ALA A 300 -17.97 6.92 15.12
N HIS A 301 -17.62 6.52 16.35
CA HIS A 301 -18.62 6.17 17.36
C HIS A 301 -19.24 7.42 17.99
N ASP A 302 -20.56 7.45 18.07
CA ASP A 302 -21.36 8.58 18.57
C ASP A 302 -20.96 9.03 19.97
N GLN A 303 -20.67 8.09 20.88
CA GLN A 303 -20.20 8.40 22.24
C GLN A 303 -18.86 9.13 22.25
N ASN A 304 -17.95 8.78 21.34
CA ASN A 304 -16.67 9.47 21.21
C ASN A 304 -16.86 10.84 20.57
N ILE A 305 -17.69 10.94 19.53
CA ILE A 305 -18.05 12.23 18.91
C ILE A 305 -18.67 13.18 19.95
N ARG A 306 -19.58 12.69 20.80
CA ARG A 306 -20.16 13.47 21.90
C ARG A 306 -19.08 14.03 22.83
N LYS A 307 -18.10 13.21 23.26
CA LYS A 307 -16.99 13.66 24.11
C LYS A 307 -16.10 14.70 23.43
N ILE A 308 -15.86 14.56 22.13
CA ILE A 308 -15.14 15.57 21.32
C ILE A 308 -15.92 16.89 21.36
N PHE A 309 -17.24 16.84 21.17
CA PHE A 309 -18.09 18.03 21.12
C PHE A 309 -18.18 18.72 22.48
N GLU A 310 -18.36 17.96 23.56
CA GLU A 310 -18.30 18.47 24.95
C GLU A 310 -16.98 19.19 25.22
N SER A 311 -15.87 18.61 24.77
CA SER A 311 -14.53 19.18 24.93
C SER A 311 -14.34 20.47 24.12
N LEU A 312 -15.01 20.60 22.98
CA LEU A 312 -14.99 21.80 22.13
C LEU A 312 -16.07 22.83 22.48
N GLY A 313 -17.03 22.49 23.35
CA GLY A 313 -18.17 23.35 23.67
C GLY A 313 -19.21 23.42 22.55
N LEU A 314 -19.35 22.37 21.75
CA LEU A 314 -20.33 22.27 20.65
C LEU A 314 -21.64 21.65 21.15
N ALA A 315 -22.74 21.90 20.44
CA ALA A 315 -24.05 21.32 20.75
C ALA A 315 -24.05 19.80 20.57
N THR A 316 -24.62 19.04 21.51
CA THR A 316 -24.57 17.55 21.51
C THR A 316 -25.93 16.89 21.38
N ASP A 317 -26.96 17.65 21.02
CA ASP A 317 -28.35 17.17 20.94
C ASP A 317 -28.53 16.17 19.78
N ASP A 318 -27.88 16.44 18.64
CA ASP A 318 -28.07 15.71 17.38
C ASP A 318 -26.79 14.97 16.92
N ILE A 319 -26.09 14.31 17.84
CA ILE A 319 -24.89 13.51 17.49
C ILE A 319 -25.30 12.25 16.71
N VAL A 320 -24.65 12.03 15.57
CA VAL A 320 -24.80 10.84 14.74
C VAL A 320 -23.46 10.09 14.59
N GLY A 321 -23.52 8.77 14.67
CA GLY A 321 -22.35 7.91 14.43
C GLY A 321 -22.04 7.74 12.94
N GLY A 322 -20.78 7.48 12.65
CA GLY A 322 -20.31 7.01 11.34
C GLY A 322 -20.25 5.48 11.27
N SER A 323 -19.73 4.96 10.16
CA SER A 323 -19.51 3.53 9.97
C SER A 323 -18.04 3.21 9.80
N THR A 324 -17.61 2.08 10.37
CA THR A 324 -16.28 1.50 10.15
C THR A 324 -16.33 0.41 9.09
N THR A 325 -15.23 0.16 8.40
CA THR A 325 -15.05 -0.98 7.49
C THR A 325 -14.63 -2.21 8.31
N SER A 326 -15.01 -3.40 7.85
CA SER A 326 -14.53 -4.68 8.42
C SER A 326 -13.60 -5.44 7.46
N GLU A 327 -13.48 -4.93 6.23
CA GLU A 327 -12.74 -5.51 5.12
C GLU A 327 -11.25 -5.27 5.31
N GLN A 328 -10.49 -6.37 5.37
CA GLN A 328 -9.03 -6.32 5.57
C GLN A 328 -8.23 -6.59 4.31
N ASN A 329 -8.88 -7.19 3.30
CA ASN A 329 -8.29 -7.60 2.03
C ASN A 329 -8.97 -6.89 0.86
N ALA A 330 -8.29 -6.77 -0.27
CA ALA A 330 -8.90 -6.24 -1.48
C ALA A 330 -8.24 -6.78 -2.75
N LEU A 331 -9.04 -7.03 -3.80
CA LEU A 331 -8.52 -7.12 -5.16
C LEU A 331 -8.29 -5.70 -5.69
N VAL A 332 -7.22 -5.51 -6.44
CA VAL A 332 -6.85 -4.26 -7.11
C VAL A 332 -6.59 -4.54 -8.58
N ALA A 333 -7.09 -3.69 -9.47
CA ALA A 333 -6.72 -3.67 -10.87
C ALA A 333 -6.37 -2.24 -11.28
N VAL A 334 -5.17 -2.06 -11.86
CA VAL A 334 -4.69 -0.77 -12.36
C VAL A 334 -4.28 -0.88 -13.81
N LEU A 335 -4.80 -0.02 -14.67
CA LEU A 335 -4.53 -0.01 -16.10
C LEU A 335 -3.77 1.24 -16.53
N GLN A 336 -2.57 1.06 -17.07
CA GLN A 336 -1.73 2.13 -17.63
C GLN A 336 -1.82 2.16 -19.16
N SER A 337 -2.74 3.02 -19.66
CA SER A 337 -3.04 3.33 -21.09
C SER A 337 -3.31 2.12 -22.01
N PRO A 338 -3.90 2.27 -23.20
CA PRO A 338 -5.31 2.58 -23.39
C PRO A 338 -6.28 1.55 -22.77
N GLY A 339 -7.58 1.83 -22.85
CA GLY A 339 -8.65 0.93 -22.40
C GLY A 339 -9.23 1.25 -21.02
N THR A 340 -10.27 0.53 -20.63
CA THR A 340 -10.91 0.62 -19.30
C THR A 340 -11.03 -0.75 -18.67
N ILE A 341 -11.01 -0.79 -17.34
CA ILE A 341 -11.17 -2.01 -16.55
C ILE A 341 -12.65 -2.27 -16.27
N THR A 342 -13.04 -3.53 -16.34
CA THR A 342 -14.31 -4.02 -15.80
C THR A 342 -14.08 -5.35 -15.12
N VAL A 343 -14.58 -5.51 -13.89
CA VAL A 343 -14.44 -6.77 -13.14
C VAL A 343 -15.80 -7.45 -13.03
N CYS A 344 -15.84 -8.74 -13.39
CA CYS A 344 -17.04 -9.56 -13.41
C CYS A 344 -16.87 -10.81 -12.54
N ASN A 345 -17.99 -11.44 -12.19
CA ASN A 345 -17.99 -12.76 -11.56
C ASN A 345 -17.50 -13.84 -12.55
N ALA A 346 -17.25 -15.05 -12.03
CA ALA A 346 -16.63 -16.14 -12.78
C ALA A 346 -17.34 -16.52 -14.09
N ASP A 347 -18.67 -16.39 -14.17
CA ASP A 347 -19.48 -16.71 -15.36
C ASP A 347 -19.82 -15.46 -16.21
N GLU A 348 -19.28 -14.30 -15.83
CA GLU A 348 -19.51 -13.00 -16.47
C GLU A 348 -20.98 -12.54 -16.49
N SER A 349 -21.87 -13.14 -15.70
CA SER A 349 -23.28 -12.75 -15.61
C SER A 349 -23.52 -11.41 -14.91
N SER A 350 -22.56 -10.96 -14.08
CA SER A 350 -22.58 -9.68 -13.39
C SER A 350 -21.19 -9.03 -13.43
N CYS A 351 -21.16 -7.74 -13.79
CA CYS A 351 -19.94 -6.94 -13.85
C CYS A 351 -20.10 -5.67 -13.01
N ASN A 352 -18.98 -5.10 -12.56
CA ASN A 352 -18.92 -4.06 -11.52
C ASN A 352 -19.58 -4.58 -10.24
N LEU A 353 -18.93 -5.59 -9.66
CA LEU A 353 -19.44 -6.36 -8.52
C LEU A 353 -19.82 -5.46 -7.36
N SER A 354 -20.86 -5.84 -6.62
CA SER A 354 -21.31 -5.11 -5.43
C SER A 354 -20.16 -4.90 -4.44
N GLY A 355 -20.03 -3.68 -3.92
CA GLY A 355 -18.90 -3.27 -3.08
C GLY A 355 -17.63 -2.89 -3.85
N GLY A 356 -17.58 -3.15 -5.16
CA GLY A 356 -16.51 -2.73 -6.04
C GLY A 356 -16.46 -1.20 -6.19
N VAL A 357 -15.26 -0.66 -6.21
CA VAL A 357 -14.99 0.77 -6.36
C VAL A 357 -14.22 0.98 -7.66
N SER A 358 -14.75 1.77 -8.59
CA SER A 358 -14.04 2.18 -9.80
C SER A 358 -13.69 3.67 -9.73
N LEU A 359 -12.43 4.00 -10.00
CA LEU A 359 -11.86 5.35 -9.93
C LEU A 359 -11.11 5.69 -11.22
N ALA A 360 -10.73 6.96 -11.35
CA ALA A 360 -9.93 7.48 -12.46
C ALA A 360 -10.45 7.03 -13.84
N ASP A 361 -11.75 7.22 -14.08
CA ASP A 361 -12.42 6.90 -15.35
C ASP A 361 -12.19 5.45 -15.83
N GLY A 362 -12.25 4.49 -14.89
CA GLY A 362 -12.11 3.07 -15.20
C GLY A 362 -10.66 2.61 -15.36
N LYS A 363 -9.67 3.41 -14.93
CA LYS A 363 -8.25 3.01 -14.89
C LYS A 363 -7.86 2.31 -13.59
N LEU A 364 -8.71 2.40 -12.57
CA LEU A 364 -8.47 1.84 -11.26
C LEU A 364 -9.75 1.17 -10.76
N TYR A 365 -9.62 -0.05 -10.28
CA TYR A 365 -10.72 -0.80 -9.69
C TYR A 365 -10.25 -1.52 -8.43
N PHE A 366 -11.09 -1.50 -7.39
CA PHE A 366 -10.89 -2.25 -6.16
C PHE A 366 -12.11 -3.08 -5.81
N LEU A 367 -11.90 -4.25 -5.22
CA LEU A 367 -12.94 -5.05 -4.59
C LEU A 367 -12.55 -5.32 -3.13
N PRO A 368 -13.00 -4.47 -2.19
CA PRO A 368 -12.82 -4.69 -0.76
C PRO A 368 -13.46 -6.00 -0.31
N GLY A 369 -12.86 -6.65 0.70
CA GLY A 369 -13.35 -7.92 1.24
C GLY A 369 -13.15 -9.11 0.31
N TYR A 370 -12.32 -8.98 -0.73
CA TYR A 370 -12.04 -10.08 -1.66
C TYR A 370 -11.48 -11.30 -0.93
N ASP A 371 -12.17 -12.42 -1.09
CA ASP A 371 -11.93 -13.69 -0.39
C ASP A 371 -11.11 -14.68 -1.24
N GLY A 372 -10.66 -14.27 -2.42
CA GLY A 372 -10.00 -15.13 -3.39
C GLY A 372 -10.95 -15.89 -4.32
N SER A 373 -12.25 -15.60 -4.28
CA SER A 373 -13.22 -16.13 -5.24
C SER A 373 -12.84 -15.81 -6.68
N LYS A 374 -13.19 -16.70 -7.62
CA LYS A 374 -12.82 -16.51 -9.02
C LYS A 374 -13.53 -15.29 -9.64
N VAL A 375 -12.77 -14.36 -10.19
CA VAL A 375 -13.29 -13.20 -10.94
C VAL A 375 -12.65 -13.07 -12.32
N VAL A 376 -13.30 -12.34 -13.22
CA VAL A 376 -12.82 -12.03 -14.58
C VAL A 376 -12.60 -10.53 -14.70
N VAL A 377 -11.35 -10.13 -14.90
CA VAL A 377 -10.95 -8.75 -15.20
C VAL A 377 -10.86 -8.56 -16.71
N LYS A 378 -11.55 -7.55 -17.23
CA LYS A 378 -11.61 -7.22 -18.65
C LYS A 378 -10.92 -5.88 -18.89
N VAL A 379 -10.05 -5.83 -19.90
CA VAL A 379 -9.53 -4.59 -20.47
C VAL A 379 -10.26 -4.36 -21.78
N ILE A 380 -11.07 -3.30 -21.83
CA ILE A 380 -11.94 -2.98 -22.97
C ILE A 380 -11.34 -1.78 -23.71
N ALA A 381 -11.10 -1.94 -25.01
CA ALA A 381 -10.53 -0.90 -25.87
C ALA A 381 -11.55 0.21 -26.17
N ASN A 382 -11.34 1.37 -25.54
CA ASN A 382 -11.88 2.66 -26.00
C ASN A 382 -10.90 3.41 -26.91
N GLU A 383 -9.63 2.98 -26.91
CA GLU A 383 -8.52 3.50 -27.69
C GLU A 383 -7.60 2.34 -28.08
N THR A 384 -6.81 2.50 -29.14
CA THR A 384 -5.83 1.51 -29.57
C THR A 384 -4.45 1.81 -29.02
N GLY A 385 -3.67 0.77 -28.71
CA GLY A 385 -2.30 0.90 -28.24
C GLY A 385 -1.95 -0.11 -27.16
N LYS A 386 -0.71 0.01 -26.68
CA LYS A 386 -0.13 -0.89 -25.68
C LYS A 386 -0.58 -0.52 -24.28
N TYR A 387 -0.92 -1.52 -23.50
CA TYR A 387 -1.29 -1.35 -22.11
C TYR A 387 -0.46 -2.19 -21.16
N LYS A 388 -0.42 -1.74 -19.91
CA LYS A 388 0.04 -2.52 -18.77
C LYS A 388 -1.08 -2.60 -17.73
N LEU A 389 -1.49 -3.81 -17.39
CA LEU A 389 -2.48 -4.11 -16.37
C LEU A 389 -1.77 -4.70 -15.15
N HIS A 390 -1.85 -4.00 -14.02
CA HIS A 390 -1.39 -4.49 -12.72
C HIS A 390 -2.58 -5.06 -11.98
N LEU A 391 -2.46 -6.31 -11.54
CA LEU A 391 -3.48 -7.02 -10.78
C LEU A 391 -2.90 -7.34 -9.41
N GLY A 392 -3.51 -6.79 -8.38
CA GLY A 392 -3.08 -6.92 -6.99
C GLY A 392 -4.08 -7.73 -6.18
N ASN A 393 -3.65 -8.74 -5.44
CA ASN A 393 -4.40 -9.24 -4.30
C ASN A 393 -3.75 -8.73 -3.02
N ILE A 394 -4.42 -7.82 -2.34
CA ILE A 394 -3.89 -7.11 -1.18
C ILE A 394 -4.45 -7.75 0.08
N THR A 395 -3.56 -8.36 0.86
CA THR A 395 -3.86 -8.90 2.20
C THR A 395 -3.00 -8.16 3.24
N SER A 396 -2.13 -8.83 4.00
CA SER A 396 -1.06 -8.16 4.77
C SER A 396 0.12 -7.73 3.89
N ASN A 397 0.27 -8.39 2.73
CA ASN A 397 1.16 -8.01 1.65
C ASN A 397 0.35 -7.90 0.35
N GLY A 398 0.79 -7.03 -0.55
CA GLY A 398 0.32 -7.01 -1.92
C GLY A 398 1.01 -8.07 -2.76
N GLN A 399 0.25 -9.03 -3.27
CA GLN A 399 0.68 -9.89 -4.37
C GLN A 399 0.30 -9.23 -5.68
N TRP A 400 1.27 -9.05 -6.57
CA TRP A 400 1.05 -8.34 -7.81
C TRP A 400 1.44 -9.21 -9.00
N GLU A 401 0.60 -9.23 -10.01
CA GLU A 401 0.97 -9.66 -11.36
C GLU A 401 0.82 -8.49 -12.32
N THR A 402 1.77 -8.37 -13.23
CA THR A 402 1.77 -7.33 -14.24
C THR A 402 1.70 -7.95 -15.62
N VAL A 403 0.64 -7.62 -16.33
CA VAL A 403 0.36 -8.09 -17.67
C VAL A 403 0.55 -6.93 -18.63
N THR A 404 1.05 -7.19 -19.83
CA THR A 404 0.97 -6.20 -20.89
C THR A 404 0.20 -6.75 -22.07
N GLY A 405 -0.48 -5.87 -22.78
CA GLY A 405 -1.23 -6.23 -23.97
C GLY A 405 -1.21 -5.11 -25.01
N ASP A 406 -1.88 -5.35 -26.12
CA ASP A 406 -1.97 -4.43 -27.24
C ASP A 406 -3.40 -4.44 -27.80
N LEU A 407 -4.09 -3.33 -27.59
CA LEU A 407 -5.44 -3.12 -28.09
C LEU A 407 -5.34 -2.63 -29.54
N LYS A 408 -5.62 -3.50 -30.50
CA LYS A 408 -5.47 -3.20 -31.93
C LYS A 408 -6.73 -2.62 -32.55
N ASN A 409 -7.88 -2.87 -31.94
CA ASN A 409 -9.17 -2.43 -32.45
C ASN A 409 -10.02 -1.87 -31.31
N ILE A 410 -10.80 -0.82 -31.60
CA ILE A 410 -11.83 -0.33 -30.69
C ILE A 410 -12.86 -1.45 -30.43
N GLY A 411 -13.27 -1.62 -29.18
CA GLY A 411 -14.15 -2.70 -28.75
C GLY A 411 -13.45 -4.04 -28.52
N GLN A 412 -12.15 -4.18 -28.81
CA GLN A 412 -11.37 -5.34 -28.37
C GLN A 412 -11.49 -5.49 -26.86
N THR A 413 -11.73 -6.72 -26.40
CA THR A 413 -11.75 -7.06 -24.98
C THR A 413 -10.71 -8.13 -24.74
N ASP A 414 -9.74 -7.82 -23.90
CA ASP A 414 -8.80 -8.80 -23.36
C ASP A 414 -9.29 -9.22 -21.97
N LYS A 415 -9.29 -10.53 -21.69
CA LYS A 415 -9.86 -11.11 -20.47
C LYS A 415 -8.80 -11.80 -19.63
N PHE A 416 -8.88 -11.61 -18.32
CA PHE A 416 -7.95 -12.16 -17.34
C PHE A 416 -8.73 -12.77 -16.18
N THR A 417 -8.46 -14.03 -15.85
CA THR A 417 -9.04 -14.66 -14.65
C THR A 417 -8.19 -14.34 -13.42
N VAL A 418 -8.80 -14.22 -12.24
CA VAL A 418 -8.08 -14.09 -10.95
C VAL A 418 -8.72 -15.04 -9.94
N GLU A 419 -7.93 -15.81 -9.18
CA GLU A 419 -8.45 -16.82 -8.23
C GLU A 419 -7.41 -17.22 -7.15
N GLY A 420 -7.82 -17.30 -5.88
CA GLY A 420 -7.06 -17.94 -4.81
C GLY A 420 -5.83 -17.15 -4.34
N GLY A 421 -5.87 -15.83 -4.52
CA GLY A 421 -4.80 -14.90 -4.16
C GLY A 421 -3.53 -14.96 -5.02
N SER A 422 -3.33 -16.06 -5.76
CA SER A 422 -2.48 -16.06 -6.95
C SER A 422 -3.28 -15.41 -8.06
N VAL A 423 -2.77 -14.31 -8.61
CA VAL A 423 -3.35 -13.79 -9.85
C VAL A 423 -2.94 -14.77 -10.95
N ASN A 424 -3.71 -15.85 -11.11
CA ASN A 424 -3.56 -16.75 -12.24
C ASN A 424 -4.04 -15.98 -13.47
N VAL A 425 -3.20 -15.09 -14.02
CA VAL A 425 -3.48 -14.31 -15.21
C VAL A 425 -3.46 -15.27 -16.40
N VAL A 426 -4.47 -16.13 -16.45
CA VAL A 426 -4.86 -16.82 -17.66
C VAL A 426 -5.57 -15.75 -18.47
N GLY A 427 -4.76 -15.02 -19.24
CA GLY A 427 -5.28 -14.51 -20.51
C GLY A 427 -5.86 -15.71 -21.23
N ASP A 428 -7.01 -15.55 -21.89
CA ASP A 428 -7.45 -16.61 -22.80
C ASP A 428 -6.29 -17.01 -23.74
N ASP A 429 -6.27 -18.24 -24.25
CA ASP A 429 -5.09 -18.76 -24.96
C ASP A 429 -4.67 -17.87 -26.15
N LEU A 430 -5.60 -17.06 -26.69
CA LEU A 430 -5.34 -16.05 -27.72
C LEU A 430 -4.59 -14.83 -27.15
N THR A 431 -4.99 -14.33 -25.98
CA THR A 431 -4.35 -13.20 -25.29
C THR A 431 -2.91 -13.53 -24.89
N SER A 432 -2.69 -14.70 -24.25
CA SER A 432 -1.36 -15.13 -23.83
C SER A 432 -0.41 -15.36 -25.03
N ALA A 433 -0.93 -15.91 -26.14
CA ALA A 433 -0.15 -16.08 -27.37
C ALA A 433 0.22 -14.74 -28.03
N ARG A 434 -0.70 -13.76 -28.06
CA ARG A 434 -0.40 -12.40 -28.57
C ARG A 434 0.70 -11.72 -27.75
N TYR A 435 0.65 -11.85 -26.42
CA TYR A 435 1.65 -11.26 -25.55
C TYR A 435 3.05 -11.85 -25.79
N LEU A 436 3.14 -13.18 -25.89
CA LEU A 436 4.40 -13.87 -26.18
C LEU A 436 5.04 -13.40 -27.50
N LEU A 437 4.23 -13.23 -28.55
CA LEU A 437 4.70 -12.78 -29.86
C LEU A 437 5.12 -11.30 -29.86
N GLU A 438 4.46 -10.44 -29.09
CA GLU A 438 4.87 -9.04 -28.97
C GLU A 438 6.16 -8.88 -28.15
N ALA A 439 6.31 -9.62 -27.05
CA ALA A 439 7.55 -9.62 -26.28
C ALA A 439 8.74 -10.11 -27.12
N LYS A 440 8.52 -11.13 -27.98
CA LYS A 440 9.50 -11.58 -28.98
C LYS A 440 9.90 -10.43 -29.91
N LYS A 441 8.92 -9.70 -30.44
CA LYS A 441 9.17 -8.60 -31.38
C LYS A 441 10.08 -7.54 -30.76
N LYS A 442 9.78 -7.08 -29.54
CA LYS A 442 10.61 -6.10 -28.83
C LYS A 442 12.04 -6.61 -28.60
N LEU A 443 12.19 -7.83 -28.10
CA LEU A 443 13.52 -8.40 -27.83
C LEU A 443 14.34 -8.59 -29.12
N ASN A 444 13.67 -8.90 -30.24
CA ASN A 444 14.30 -9.04 -31.55
C ASN A 444 14.85 -7.72 -32.12
N GLU A 445 14.41 -6.56 -31.65
CA GLU A 445 14.99 -5.26 -32.02
C GLU A 445 16.46 -5.17 -31.56
N TYR A 446 16.81 -5.88 -30.48
CA TYR A 446 18.16 -5.92 -29.92
C TYR A 446 18.91 -7.23 -30.22
N SER A 447 18.18 -8.36 -30.31
CA SER A 447 18.79 -9.69 -30.42
C SER A 447 18.00 -10.64 -31.33
N PRO A 448 17.94 -10.42 -32.65
CA PRO A 448 17.05 -11.17 -33.55
C PRO A 448 17.37 -12.67 -33.68
N LYS A 449 18.50 -13.14 -33.13
CA LYS A 449 18.96 -14.53 -33.19
C LYS A 449 18.90 -15.25 -31.83
N TRP A 450 18.18 -14.71 -30.85
CA TRP A 450 18.10 -15.33 -29.53
C TRP A 450 17.23 -16.61 -29.50
N ASP A 451 16.22 -16.70 -30.39
CA ASP A 451 15.35 -17.87 -30.59
C ASP A 451 15.47 -18.44 -32.02
N THR A 452 16.64 -18.95 -32.39
CA THR A 452 16.86 -19.54 -33.73
C THR A 452 16.11 -20.84 -33.98
N LYS A 453 15.59 -21.50 -32.93
CA LYS A 453 14.90 -22.78 -33.03
C LYS A 453 13.37 -22.64 -33.12
N GLY A 454 12.84 -21.41 -33.11
CA GLY A 454 11.40 -21.16 -33.16
C GLY A 454 10.66 -21.71 -31.94
N ASN A 455 11.28 -21.69 -30.77
CA ASN A 455 10.66 -22.16 -29.53
C ASN A 455 9.48 -21.27 -29.13
N ILE A 456 9.47 -19.99 -29.53
CA ILE A 456 8.38 -19.07 -29.23
C ILE A 456 7.14 -19.45 -30.03
N GLU A 457 7.28 -19.69 -31.33
CA GLU A 457 6.18 -20.17 -32.16
C GLU A 457 5.64 -21.50 -31.62
N LEU A 458 6.52 -22.42 -31.21
CA LEU A 458 6.11 -23.70 -30.62
C LEU A 458 5.38 -23.51 -29.29
N LEU A 459 5.81 -22.56 -28.45
CA LEU A 459 5.18 -22.26 -27.17
C LEU A 459 3.81 -21.59 -27.34
N ALA A 460 3.67 -20.73 -28.36
CA ALA A 460 2.41 -20.07 -28.73
C ALA A 460 1.39 -21.00 -29.41
N ASP A 461 1.83 -22.07 -30.07
CA ASP A 461 0.97 -22.99 -30.79
C ASP A 461 0.12 -23.85 -29.84
N GLN A 462 -1.18 -23.56 -29.78
CA GLN A 462 -2.14 -24.28 -28.95
C GLN A 462 -2.35 -25.74 -29.40
N THR A 463 -2.03 -26.06 -30.65
CA THR A 463 -2.14 -27.44 -31.18
C THR A 463 -0.91 -28.29 -30.84
N ALA A 464 0.17 -27.66 -30.36
CA ALA A 464 1.39 -28.37 -29.99
C ALA A 464 1.23 -29.14 -28.67
N ALA A 465 1.87 -30.32 -28.60
CA ALA A 465 1.83 -31.17 -27.41
C ALA A 465 2.40 -30.44 -26.17
N MET A 466 1.69 -30.53 -25.04
CA MET A 466 2.01 -29.85 -23.78
C MET A 466 3.48 -29.98 -23.37
N ASN A 467 4.03 -31.20 -23.39
CA ASN A 467 5.41 -31.47 -23.01
C ASN A 467 6.44 -30.75 -23.90
N ARG A 468 6.13 -30.55 -25.18
CA ARG A 468 7.00 -29.80 -26.10
C ARG A 468 6.98 -28.32 -25.76
N ARG A 469 5.82 -27.77 -25.43
CA ARG A 469 5.65 -26.38 -25.02
C ARG A 469 6.42 -26.09 -23.72
N ILE A 470 6.32 -26.97 -22.72
CA ILE A 470 7.08 -26.88 -21.46
C ILE A 470 8.60 -26.89 -21.71
N LEU A 471 9.08 -27.78 -22.58
CA LEU A 471 10.50 -27.86 -22.93
C LEU A 471 10.98 -26.60 -23.66
N SER A 472 10.16 -26.05 -24.55
CA SER A 472 10.45 -24.78 -25.23
C SER A 472 10.55 -23.62 -24.25
N ALA A 473 9.64 -23.48 -23.29
CA ALA A 473 9.72 -22.47 -22.25
C ALA A 473 11.02 -22.57 -21.42
N THR A 474 11.37 -23.79 -21.01
CA THR A 474 12.63 -24.06 -20.28
C THR A 474 13.85 -23.63 -21.10
N THR A 475 13.87 -23.98 -22.39
CA THR A 475 14.97 -23.61 -23.30
C THR A 475 15.08 -22.09 -23.46
N LEU A 476 13.94 -21.40 -23.60
CA LEU A 476 13.89 -19.94 -23.74
C LEU A 476 14.40 -19.23 -22.47
N ARG A 477 14.01 -19.68 -21.28
CA ARG A 477 14.51 -19.13 -20.00
C ARG A 477 16.03 -19.24 -19.88
N VAL A 478 16.62 -20.35 -20.36
CA VAL A 478 18.08 -20.50 -20.43
C VAL A 478 18.70 -19.53 -21.43
N SER A 479 18.10 -19.34 -22.61
CA SER A 479 18.58 -18.35 -23.59
C SER A 479 18.53 -16.91 -23.04
N LEU A 480 17.48 -16.56 -22.29
CA LEU A 480 17.34 -15.23 -21.68
C LEU A 480 18.48 -14.89 -20.73
N ARG A 481 19.12 -15.89 -20.09
CA ARG A 481 20.35 -15.69 -19.32
C ARG A 481 21.42 -14.94 -20.11
N ASP A 482 21.62 -15.33 -21.35
CA ASP A 482 22.67 -14.77 -22.18
C ASP A 482 22.26 -13.39 -22.74
N GLU A 483 20.97 -13.16 -22.97
CA GLU A 483 20.44 -11.83 -23.30
C GLU A 483 20.63 -10.86 -22.12
N TYR A 484 20.35 -11.27 -20.87
CA TYR A 484 20.64 -10.46 -19.69
C TYR A 484 22.12 -10.09 -19.57
N LYS A 485 23.03 -11.04 -19.84
CA LYS A 485 24.48 -10.77 -19.84
C LYS A 485 24.88 -9.79 -20.95
N LYS A 486 24.30 -9.93 -22.15
CA LYS A 486 24.56 -9.01 -23.28
C LYS A 486 24.07 -7.59 -22.95
N ALA A 487 22.87 -7.45 -22.41
CA ALA A 487 22.31 -6.17 -22.01
C ALA A 487 23.15 -5.50 -20.91
N LYS A 488 23.57 -6.27 -19.90
CA LYS A 488 24.50 -5.80 -18.86
C LYS A 488 25.85 -5.34 -19.42
N ARG A 489 26.47 -6.13 -20.32
CA ARG A 489 27.76 -5.77 -20.96
C ARG A 489 27.68 -4.49 -21.76
N THR A 490 26.54 -4.22 -22.37
CA THR A 490 26.28 -3.01 -23.17
C THR A 490 25.70 -1.86 -22.36
N THR A 491 25.38 -2.09 -21.08
CA THR A 491 24.67 -1.13 -20.21
C THR A 491 23.38 -0.61 -20.86
N ASN A 492 22.72 -1.48 -21.63
CA ASN A 492 21.48 -1.15 -22.30
C ASN A 492 20.29 -1.58 -21.42
N TYR A 493 19.72 -0.61 -20.72
CA TYR A 493 18.61 -0.82 -19.80
C TYR A 493 17.34 -1.29 -20.52
N GLU A 494 16.99 -0.66 -21.64
CA GLU A 494 15.79 -1.00 -22.42
C GLU A 494 15.85 -2.43 -22.97
N TYR A 495 17.02 -2.85 -23.46
CA TYR A 495 17.25 -4.23 -23.86
C TYR A 495 17.05 -5.21 -22.70
N PHE A 496 17.55 -4.86 -21.52
CA PHE A 496 17.37 -5.69 -20.33
C PHE A 496 15.90 -5.79 -19.89
N GLU A 497 15.17 -4.67 -19.90
CA GLU A 497 13.72 -4.66 -19.61
C GLU A 497 12.96 -5.50 -20.64
N ASN A 498 13.29 -5.42 -21.93
CA ASN A 498 12.67 -6.24 -22.96
C ASN A 498 12.94 -7.75 -22.77
N ALA A 499 14.09 -8.12 -22.21
CA ALA A 499 14.39 -9.51 -21.85
C ALA A 499 13.58 -9.96 -20.62
N ILE A 500 13.34 -9.06 -19.65
CA ILE A 500 12.44 -9.32 -18.51
C ILE A 500 10.99 -9.47 -18.97
N ASP A 501 10.50 -8.58 -19.85
CA ASP A 501 9.17 -8.66 -20.47
C ASP A 501 8.97 -10.04 -21.13
N MET A 502 9.99 -10.51 -21.87
CA MET A 502 9.96 -11.83 -22.49
C MET A 502 9.92 -12.98 -21.48
N TRP A 503 10.66 -12.87 -20.36
CA TRP A 503 10.57 -13.85 -19.28
C TRP A 503 9.15 -13.94 -18.72
N ASN A 504 8.54 -12.80 -18.44
CA ASN A 504 7.17 -12.71 -17.92
C ASN A 504 6.15 -13.24 -18.93
N ALA A 505 6.36 -13.02 -20.23
CA ALA A 505 5.51 -13.58 -21.27
C ALA A 505 5.58 -15.11 -21.38
N ILE A 506 6.78 -15.69 -21.20
CA ILE A 506 6.93 -17.15 -21.11
C ILE A 506 6.20 -17.66 -19.87
N ASP A 507 6.33 -16.96 -18.74
CA ASP A 507 5.70 -17.34 -17.48
C ASP A 507 4.16 -17.39 -17.59
N GLN A 508 3.54 -16.37 -18.18
CA GLN A 508 2.10 -16.32 -18.37
C GLN A 508 1.55 -17.48 -19.22
N VAL A 509 2.26 -17.84 -20.30
CA VAL A 509 1.88 -19.00 -21.12
C VAL A 509 2.07 -20.30 -20.33
N MET A 510 3.14 -20.40 -19.54
CA MET A 510 3.42 -21.57 -18.70
C MET A 510 2.39 -21.76 -17.60
N GLU A 511 1.94 -20.71 -16.93
CA GLU A 511 0.85 -20.79 -15.96
C GLU A 511 -0.42 -21.35 -16.58
N THR A 512 -0.78 -20.88 -17.77
CA THR A 512 -1.95 -21.37 -18.51
C THR A 512 -1.82 -22.87 -18.81
N ILE A 513 -0.65 -23.30 -19.29
CA ILE A 513 -0.36 -24.71 -19.57
C ILE A 513 -0.42 -25.56 -18.29
N LEU A 514 0.26 -25.13 -17.23
CA LEU A 514 0.39 -25.89 -15.98
C LEU A 514 -0.91 -25.92 -15.17
N ALA A 515 -1.74 -24.88 -15.22
CA ALA A 515 -3.06 -24.84 -14.60
C ALA A 515 -4.01 -25.88 -15.21
N SER A 516 -3.84 -26.23 -16.48
CA SER A 516 -4.61 -27.27 -17.17
C SER A 516 -4.11 -28.70 -16.92
N SER A 517 -2.98 -28.86 -16.21
CA SER A 517 -2.30 -30.15 -16.05
C SER A 517 -2.84 -30.94 -14.85
N PRO A 518 -3.16 -32.24 -15.00
CA PRO A 518 -3.57 -33.07 -13.87
C PRO A 518 -2.44 -33.24 -12.84
N LEU A 519 -2.81 -33.26 -11.55
CA LEU A 519 -1.90 -33.49 -10.42
C LEU A 519 -1.25 -34.88 -10.52
N PRO A 520 0.05 -35.03 -10.23
CA PRO A 520 0.70 -36.32 -10.15
C PRO A 520 0.33 -37.04 -8.84
N ASN A 521 0.16 -38.36 -8.89
CA ASN A 521 -0.15 -39.20 -7.73
C ASN A 521 1.01 -39.33 -6.71
N SER A 522 2.20 -38.77 -6.99
CA SER A 522 3.28 -38.66 -6.01
C SER A 522 4.36 -37.67 -6.49
N LEU A 523 4.77 -36.78 -5.60
CA LEU A 523 6.02 -36.04 -5.70
C LEU A 523 6.74 -36.18 -4.35
N ASN A 524 7.63 -37.17 -4.25
CA ASN A 524 8.60 -37.21 -3.17
C ASN A 524 9.57 -36.04 -3.34
N GLY A 525 9.79 -35.32 -2.25
CA GLY A 525 10.42 -34.00 -2.22
C GLY A 525 11.72 -33.89 -3.01
N ALA A 526 11.73 -32.93 -3.94
CA ALA A 526 12.95 -32.30 -4.43
C ALA A 526 13.05 -30.91 -3.77
N GLY A 527 13.40 -30.89 -2.49
CA GLY A 527 13.79 -29.67 -1.81
C GLY A 527 15.15 -29.23 -2.34
N VAL A 528 15.19 -28.20 -3.19
CA VAL A 528 16.44 -27.51 -3.52
C VAL A 528 16.79 -26.59 -2.34
N ASN A 529 17.26 -27.18 -1.25
CA ASN A 529 17.80 -26.45 -0.11
C ASN A 529 19.28 -26.23 -0.34
N LYS A 530 19.64 -25.33 -1.27
CA LYS A 530 21.02 -24.89 -1.44
C LYS A 530 21.15 -23.49 -0.85
N GLN A 531 21.80 -23.40 0.31
CA GLN A 531 22.23 -22.11 0.87
C GLN A 531 23.12 -21.40 -0.17
N LEU A 532 22.59 -20.35 -0.80
CA LEU A 532 23.37 -19.47 -1.66
C LEU A 532 24.25 -18.60 -0.76
N SER A 533 25.54 -18.52 -1.08
CA SER A 533 26.54 -17.77 -0.33
C SER A 533 26.24 -16.27 -0.36
N GLU A 534 26.52 -15.56 0.75
CA GLU A 534 26.30 -14.11 0.84
C GLU A 534 27.03 -13.37 -0.30
N PRO A 535 26.36 -12.48 -1.05
CA PRO A 535 27.04 -11.61 -1.98
C PRO A 535 27.98 -10.68 -1.21
N LYS A 536 29.25 -10.68 -1.60
CA LYS A 536 30.30 -9.87 -0.97
C LYS A 536 30.22 -8.37 -1.30
N GLN A 537 29.28 -7.93 -2.16
CA GLN A 537 29.14 -6.55 -2.64
C GLN A 537 27.67 -6.20 -2.96
N LYS A 538 27.36 -4.89 -2.92
CA LYS A 538 26.06 -4.32 -3.32
C LYS A 538 25.76 -4.67 -4.78
N LEU A 539 24.55 -5.13 -5.07
CA LEU A 539 24.15 -5.53 -6.43
C LEU A 539 24.15 -4.32 -7.38
N SER A 540 24.64 -4.53 -8.62
CA SER A 540 24.42 -3.59 -9.73
C SER A 540 22.94 -3.52 -10.09
N TYR A 541 22.46 -2.44 -10.72
CA TYR A 541 21.08 -2.32 -11.25
C TYR A 541 20.52 -3.64 -11.83
N PHE A 542 21.24 -4.25 -12.79
CA PHE A 542 20.82 -5.48 -13.46
C PHE A 542 20.71 -6.67 -12.50
N GLY A 543 21.60 -6.71 -11.49
CA GLY A 543 21.57 -7.72 -10.44
C GLY A 543 20.40 -7.48 -9.49
N SER A 544 20.16 -6.24 -9.07
CA SER A 544 19.04 -5.88 -8.21
C SER A 544 17.69 -6.16 -8.87
N ALA A 545 17.55 -5.87 -10.17
CA ALA A 545 16.34 -6.13 -10.93
C ALA A 545 16.05 -7.64 -11.07
N LEU A 546 17.05 -8.47 -11.40
CA LEU A 546 16.89 -9.93 -11.42
C LEU A 546 16.57 -10.49 -10.04
N ALA A 547 17.18 -9.94 -8.99
CA ALA A 547 16.96 -10.38 -7.62
C ALA A 547 15.55 -9.99 -7.13
N ALA A 548 15.05 -8.82 -7.52
CA ALA A 548 13.68 -8.40 -7.27
C ALA A 548 12.68 -9.35 -7.94
N LEU A 549 12.87 -9.64 -9.24
CA LEU A 549 12.02 -10.59 -9.96
C LEU A 549 12.07 -11.99 -9.33
N ALA A 550 13.23 -12.44 -8.86
CA ALA A 550 13.35 -13.71 -8.14
C ALA A 550 12.53 -13.77 -6.85
N LEU A 551 12.47 -12.65 -6.10
CA LEU A 551 11.69 -12.56 -4.87
C LEU A 551 10.19 -12.61 -5.15
N ASP A 552 9.74 -11.92 -6.19
CA ASP A 552 8.34 -11.93 -6.60
C ASP A 552 7.91 -13.38 -6.90
N ARG A 553 8.70 -14.13 -7.70
CA ARG A 553 8.44 -15.56 -7.96
C ARG A 553 8.50 -16.45 -6.71
N SER A 554 9.40 -16.15 -5.77
CA SER A 554 9.47 -16.91 -4.50
C SER A 554 8.26 -16.62 -3.60
N SER A 555 7.77 -15.38 -3.57
CA SER A 555 6.56 -14.97 -2.87
C SER A 555 5.35 -15.71 -3.46
N GLU A 556 5.18 -15.62 -4.78
CA GLU A 556 4.10 -16.28 -5.51
C GLU A 556 4.06 -17.80 -5.23
N SER A 557 5.21 -18.48 -5.27
CA SER A 557 5.33 -19.92 -4.97
C SER A 557 4.73 -20.30 -3.60
N LYS A 558 4.95 -19.48 -2.57
CA LYS A 558 4.47 -19.79 -1.21
C LYS A 558 2.94 -19.70 -1.12
N GLU A 559 2.33 -18.85 -1.93
CA GLU A 559 0.91 -18.53 -1.88
C GLU A 559 0.06 -19.28 -2.91
N VAL A 560 0.67 -19.89 -3.93
CA VAL A 560 -0.02 -20.83 -4.81
C VAL A 560 -0.56 -22.00 -3.97
N SER A 561 -1.89 -22.22 -4.08
CA SER A 561 -2.58 -23.32 -3.44
C SER A 561 -1.88 -24.65 -3.70
N ASN A 562 -1.84 -25.53 -2.70
CA ASN A 562 -1.27 -26.87 -2.84
C ASN A 562 -2.02 -27.70 -3.91
N SER A 563 -3.24 -27.32 -4.30
CA SER A 563 -3.96 -27.93 -5.42
C SER A 563 -3.39 -27.60 -6.81
N LYS A 564 -2.53 -26.58 -6.93
CA LYS A 564 -1.85 -26.15 -8.17
C LYS A 564 -0.33 -26.39 -8.09
N MET A 565 0.06 -27.60 -7.69
CA MET A 565 1.46 -27.97 -7.36
C MET A 565 2.47 -27.68 -8.48
N TRP A 566 2.10 -27.86 -9.75
CA TRP A 566 3.01 -27.59 -10.87
C TRP A 566 3.36 -26.11 -11.04
N VAL A 567 2.38 -25.22 -10.85
CA VAL A 567 2.60 -23.76 -10.89
C VAL A 567 3.52 -23.36 -9.75
N LYS A 568 3.27 -23.87 -8.55
CA LYS A 568 4.12 -23.66 -7.36
C LYS A 568 5.57 -24.05 -7.60
N LEU A 569 5.80 -25.25 -8.13
CA LEU A 569 7.14 -25.74 -8.41
C LEU A 569 7.85 -24.89 -9.48
N ASP A 570 7.14 -24.50 -10.54
CA ASP A 570 7.70 -23.66 -11.60
C ASP A 570 8.15 -22.29 -11.05
N LYS A 571 7.32 -21.64 -10.23
CA LYS A 571 7.65 -20.36 -9.57
C LYS A 571 8.89 -20.48 -8.68
N GLN A 572 9.01 -21.55 -7.91
CA GLN A 572 10.21 -21.81 -7.10
C GLN A 572 11.47 -21.97 -7.97
N ILE A 573 11.38 -22.74 -9.06
CA ILE A 573 12.50 -22.93 -9.99
C ILE A 573 12.90 -21.59 -10.63
N GLN A 574 11.94 -20.76 -11.02
CA GLN A 574 12.21 -19.43 -11.56
C GLN A 574 12.95 -18.55 -10.56
N ALA A 575 12.48 -18.51 -9.30
CA ALA A 575 13.13 -17.75 -8.24
C ALA A 575 14.61 -18.16 -8.09
N ASP A 576 14.88 -19.46 -8.06
CA ASP A 576 16.24 -19.99 -7.92
C ASP A 576 17.13 -19.62 -9.12
N ILE A 577 16.60 -19.73 -10.34
CA ILE A 577 17.32 -19.40 -11.58
C ILE A 577 17.67 -17.90 -11.62
N LEU A 578 16.67 -17.04 -11.40
CA LEU A 578 16.81 -15.59 -11.43
C LEU A 578 17.77 -15.10 -10.34
N MET A 579 17.65 -15.66 -9.13
CA MET A 579 18.56 -15.35 -8.02
C MET A 579 19.99 -15.79 -8.32
N GLY A 580 20.16 -16.99 -8.91
CA GLY A 580 21.46 -17.46 -9.39
C GLY A 580 22.09 -16.48 -10.38
N TYR A 581 21.29 -15.92 -11.30
CA TYR A 581 21.77 -14.93 -12.27
C TYR A 581 22.10 -13.58 -11.62
N ALA A 582 21.27 -13.11 -10.68
CA ALA A 582 21.51 -11.89 -9.92
C ALA A 582 22.84 -11.93 -9.15
N LEU A 583 23.09 -13.06 -8.48
CA LEU A 583 24.28 -13.31 -7.67
C LEU A 583 25.50 -13.75 -8.49
N GLN A 584 25.35 -13.94 -9.81
CA GLN A 584 26.40 -14.46 -10.70
C GLN A 584 26.91 -15.85 -10.28
N ILE A 585 26.06 -16.64 -9.66
CA ILE A 585 26.35 -18.02 -9.28
C ILE A 585 26.22 -18.87 -10.56
N LYS A 586 27.17 -19.79 -10.75
CA LYS A 586 27.34 -20.54 -12.00
C LYS A 586 26.16 -21.45 -12.32
#